data_AF-A0A7Y5TP00-F1
#
_entry.id   AF-A0A7Y5TP00-F1
#
_cell.length_a   1.000
_cell.length_b   1.000
_cell.length_c   1.000
_cell.angle_alpha   90.00
_cell.angle_beta   90.00
_cell.angle_gamma   90.00
#
_symmetry.space_group_name_H-M   'P 1'
#
loop_
_entity.id
_entity.type
_entity.pdbx_description
1 polymer ?
#
loop_
_entity_poly.entity_id
_entity_poly.type
_entity_poly.pdbx_seq_one_letter_code
_entity_poly.pdbx_strand_id
1 'polypeptide(L)'
;MSDINANQPPRPAPPTRAESYERISKALFDAKKVAVGTHAGEEVRVRMMHPGPFLPADTAQGGEVRPVVYLASMKTDPKIREMTSRPEVALLMHESPTGEEHTSWEMEVTGRAEVVKSAEERERAKEATKRTSSIVSYLDSVGQTDLLAFVRVTPRFIKHRVFGEIVAGRAPSILEYGDAGAATPDRRLLGNRLGLWKELVRWASLTASAASVAVGLAVAYATTGTVHWGFAVLTLAAAVALQACTNIKNDLDDQLSGADDRNRTPILGFTGGSRVVQRGLVTRGDMLVFMTLFGAVATVIGIALALMGRPWVIAWGVFGLAMGFVYTAGLKLANRGLGEFAVAIAFGVGIVSGTAYVQLGYVPTEAWAASVPVSLLVSLLLYINGFQDAASDAEVGKRTLVARLGLARAARLYPALAGVALALLVAFVASGTLPKAALLGLAGVPLFVRAASIARRKFDAPMELVPANAYTAIGHLASTLMLAVGLAWAGRSDRVAAALVATAVGALVISYYWRSVQRMTSAFYGVKAAVASR
;
A
#
# COMPACT_ATOMS: atom_id res chain seq x y z
N MET A 1 -6.08 64.59 -10.73
CA MET A 1 -6.09 63.20 -10.23
C MET A 1 -6.15 63.12 -8.69
N SER A 2 -6.64 64.16 -7.98
CA SER A 2 -6.73 64.21 -6.51
C SER A 2 -8.15 64.11 -5.94
N ASP A 3 -9.20 64.24 -6.76
CA ASP A 3 -10.55 64.51 -6.24
C ASP A 3 -11.53 63.33 -6.35
N ILE A 4 -11.06 62.11 -6.68
CA ILE A 4 -11.91 60.91 -6.74
C ILE A 4 -12.15 60.29 -5.35
N ASN A 5 -11.37 60.67 -4.33
CA ASN A 5 -11.43 60.06 -2.99
C ASN A 5 -12.28 60.81 -1.96
N ALA A 6 -12.80 62.00 -2.26
CA ALA A 6 -13.46 62.83 -1.25
C ALA A 6 -14.94 62.45 -0.97
N ASN A 7 -15.56 61.61 -1.82
CA ASN A 7 -16.98 61.25 -1.74
C ASN A 7 -17.24 59.72 -1.64
N GLN A 8 -16.24 58.91 -1.27
CA GLN A 8 -16.53 57.49 -1.01
C GLN A 8 -17.33 57.36 0.30
N PRO A 9 -18.53 56.73 0.27
CA PRO A 9 -19.28 56.47 1.48
C PRO A 9 -18.43 55.68 2.47
N PRO A 10 -18.59 55.90 3.79
CA PRO A 10 -17.81 55.18 4.80
C PRO A 10 -17.98 53.68 4.60
N ARG A 11 -16.86 52.94 4.65
CA ARG A 11 -16.91 51.48 4.50
C ARG A 11 -17.85 50.91 5.57
N PRO A 12 -18.82 50.08 5.18
CA PRO A 12 -19.73 49.48 6.15
C PRO A 12 -18.94 48.63 7.15
N ALA A 13 -19.38 48.67 8.42
CA ALA A 13 -18.78 47.87 9.47
C ALA A 13 -18.83 46.37 9.12
N PRO A 14 -17.82 45.58 9.50
CA PRO A 14 -17.85 44.16 9.29
C PRO A 14 -19.02 43.50 10.04
N PRO A 15 -19.60 42.42 9.50
CA PRO A 15 -20.69 41.71 10.16
C PRO A 15 -20.21 41.18 11.51
N THR A 16 -21.12 41.22 12.50
CA THR A 16 -20.89 40.60 13.80
C THR A 16 -20.73 39.08 13.65
N ARG A 17 -20.20 38.42 14.68
CA ARG A 17 -20.07 36.95 14.69
C ARG A 17 -21.41 36.23 14.57
N ALA A 18 -22.48 36.77 15.20
CA ALA A 18 -23.83 36.22 15.13
C ALA A 18 -24.43 36.34 13.71
N GLU A 19 -24.32 37.52 13.09
CA GLU A 19 -24.75 37.72 11.70
C GLU A 19 -23.95 36.85 10.72
N SER A 20 -22.65 36.69 10.97
CA SER A 20 -21.79 35.80 10.17
C SER A 20 -22.24 34.34 10.31
N TYR A 21 -22.58 33.88 11.52
CA TYR A 21 -23.10 32.54 11.77
C TYR A 21 -24.41 32.26 11.02
N GLU A 22 -25.37 33.21 11.09
CA GLU A 22 -26.66 33.07 10.40
C GLU A 22 -26.48 33.02 8.87
N ARG A 23 -25.70 33.95 8.31
CA ARG A 23 -25.41 34.01 6.87
C ARG A 23 -24.74 32.74 6.36
N ILE A 24 -23.72 32.28 7.08
CA ILE A 24 -22.97 31.06 6.74
C ILE A 24 -23.91 29.84 6.81
N SER A 25 -24.69 29.70 7.89
CA SER A 25 -25.62 28.57 8.07
C SER A 25 -26.63 28.49 6.93
N LYS A 26 -27.17 29.62 6.49
CA LYS A 26 -28.09 29.68 5.34
C LYS A 26 -27.41 29.28 4.04
N ALA A 27 -26.27 29.86 3.70
CA ALA A 27 -25.56 29.56 2.46
C ALA A 27 -25.19 28.06 2.35
N LEU A 28 -24.81 27.44 3.47
CA LEU A 28 -24.48 26.01 3.49
C LEU A 28 -25.68 25.09 3.37
N PHE A 29 -26.85 25.53 3.85
CA PHE A 29 -28.09 24.81 3.63
C PHE A 29 -28.43 24.73 2.13
N ASP A 30 -28.12 25.79 1.38
CA ASP A 30 -28.41 25.89 -0.05
C ASP A 30 -27.34 25.24 -0.95
N ALA A 31 -26.19 24.85 -0.39
CA ALA A 31 -25.08 24.28 -1.13
C ALA A 31 -25.41 22.87 -1.67
N LYS A 32 -25.40 22.70 -2.99
CA LYS A 32 -25.68 21.40 -3.64
C LYS A 32 -24.43 20.58 -3.87
N LYS A 33 -23.30 21.26 -4.06
CA LYS A 33 -22.02 20.64 -4.39
C LYS A 33 -20.89 21.30 -3.62
N VAL A 34 -19.91 20.50 -3.25
CA VAL A 34 -18.69 20.97 -2.60
C VAL A 34 -17.47 20.39 -3.30
N ALA A 35 -16.55 21.28 -3.64
CA ALA A 35 -15.21 20.94 -4.07
C ALA A 35 -14.35 20.78 -2.81
N VAL A 36 -13.87 19.56 -2.57
CA VAL A 36 -13.03 19.25 -1.41
C VAL A 36 -11.59 19.21 -1.87
N GLY A 37 -10.80 20.16 -1.40
CA GLY A 37 -9.36 20.16 -1.44
C GLY A 37 -8.81 19.24 -0.35
N THR A 38 -8.07 18.21 -0.77
CA THR A 38 -7.29 17.36 0.14
C THR A 38 -5.80 17.46 -0.20
N HIS A 39 -4.95 17.27 0.80
CA HIS A 39 -3.50 17.22 0.63
C HIS A 39 -3.05 15.82 0.21
N ALA A 40 -3.13 15.55 -1.10
CA ALA A 40 -2.75 14.29 -1.70
C ALA A 40 -1.29 14.33 -2.17
N GLY A 41 -0.36 14.30 -1.21
CA GLY A 41 1.05 14.43 -1.55
C GLY A 41 1.50 15.90 -1.56
N GLU A 42 2.19 16.29 -2.63
CA GLU A 42 2.63 17.67 -2.90
C GLU A 42 1.58 18.48 -3.70
N GLU A 43 0.59 17.80 -4.29
CA GLU A 43 -0.47 18.42 -5.09
C GLU A 43 -1.77 18.53 -4.29
N VAL A 44 -2.42 19.69 -4.39
CA VAL A 44 -3.80 19.85 -3.92
C VAL A 44 -4.71 19.13 -4.90
N ARG A 45 -5.41 18.09 -4.44
CA ARG A 45 -6.44 17.43 -5.24
C ARG A 45 -7.80 18.00 -4.88
N VAL A 46 -8.48 18.55 -5.87
CA VAL A 46 -9.86 19.01 -5.74
C VAL A 46 -10.79 17.90 -6.21
N ARG A 47 -11.72 17.49 -5.36
CA ARG A 47 -12.67 16.41 -5.67
C ARG A 47 -14.08 16.81 -5.28
N MET A 48 -15.06 16.44 -6.09
CA MET A 48 -16.46 16.67 -5.75
C MET A 48 -16.93 15.70 -4.65
N MET A 49 -17.68 16.23 -3.69
CA MET A 49 -18.44 15.45 -2.71
C MET A 49 -19.86 15.98 -2.58
N HIS A 50 -20.68 15.24 -1.84
CA HIS A 50 -22.07 15.60 -1.54
C HIS A 50 -22.14 16.21 -0.14
N PRO A 51 -22.31 17.54 0.00
CA PRO A 51 -22.43 18.19 1.30
C PRO A 51 -23.82 18.01 1.88
N GLY A 52 -23.96 17.70 3.16
CA GLY A 52 -25.16 17.92 3.94
C GLY A 52 -25.13 19.31 4.59
N PRO A 53 -26.28 19.81 5.07
CA PRO A 53 -26.35 21.10 5.75
C PRO A 53 -25.49 21.09 7.02
N PHE A 54 -25.08 22.29 7.43
CA PHE A 54 -24.42 22.46 8.72
C PHE A 54 -25.40 22.14 9.85
N LEU A 55 -24.97 21.26 10.75
CA LEU A 55 -25.72 20.95 11.98
C LEU A 55 -24.98 21.51 13.18
N PRO A 56 -25.68 22.14 14.15
CA PRO A 56 -25.07 22.52 15.42
C PRO A 56 -24.53 21.27 16.13
N ALA A 57 -23.27 21.27 16.58
CA ALA A 57 -22.77 20.17 17.40
C ALA A 57 -23.38 20.24 18.80
N ASP A 58 -23.72 19.08 19.36
CA ASP A 58 -24.45 18.96 20.64
C ASP A 58 -23.70 19.49 21.87
N THR A 59 -22.43 19.90 21.79
CA THR A 59 -21.71 20.63 22.86
C THR A 59 -20.26 20.93 22.43
N ALA A 60 -19.81 22.19 22.53
CA ALA A 60 -18.39 22.48 22.71
C ALA A 60 -18.19 22.98 24.16
N GLN A 61 -17.12 22.51 24.81
CA GLN A 61 -16.71 23.02 26.13
C GLN A 61 -16.54 24.54 26.04
N GLY A 62 -17.35 25.28 26.79
CA GLY A 62 -17.40 26.75 26.76
C GLY A 62 -18.75 27.37 26.37
N GLY A 63 -19.78 26.55 26.06
CA GLY A 63 -21.13 27.04 25.77
C GLY A 63 -21.33 27.55 24.33
N GLU A 64 -20.32 27.44 23.48
CA GLU A 64 -20.38 27.88 22.08
C GLU A 64 -20.72 26.71 21.14
N VAL A 65 -21.73 26.88 20.29
CA VAL A 65 -22.18 25.85 19.34
C VAL A 65 -21.27 25.87 18.11
N ARG A 66 -20.40 24.86 17.99
CA ARG A 66 -19.54 24.68 16.80
C ARG A 66 -20.33 23.91 15.72
N PRO A 67 -20.45 24.44 14.51
CA PRO A 67 -21.25 23.79 13.47
C PRO A 67 -20.41 22.68 12.80
N VAL A 68 -21.04 21.61 12.31
CA VAL A 68 -20.37 20.49 11.59
C VAL A 68 -20.94 20.28 10.19
N VAL A 69 -20.10 19.91 9.22
CA VAL A 69 -20.52 19.52 7.86
C VAL A 69 -20.49 18.02 7.71
N TYR A 70 -21.55 17.42 7.19
CA TYR A 70 -21.49 16.03 6.75
C TYR A 70 -21.21 15.97 5.25
N LEU A 71 -20.31 15.09 4.84
CA LEU A 71 -20.04 14.80 3.43
C LEU A 71 -20.32 13.32 3.18
N ALA A 72 -20.83 12.99 2.00
CA ALA A 72 -20.99 11.59 1.55
C ALA A 72 -20.14 11.29 0.32
N SER A 73 -19.58 10.09 0.27
CA SER A 73 -18.94 9.52 -0.93
C SER A 73 -18.91 7.99 -0.88
N MET A 74 -18.47 7.33 -1.95
CA MET A 74 -18.30 5.88 -1.95
C MET A 74 -17.22 5.46 -0.96
N LYS A 75 -17.48 4.39 -0.20
CA LYS A 75 -16.58 3.86 0.83
C LYS A 75 -15.21 3.43 0.29
N THR A 76 -15.17 3.05 -0.99
CA THR A 76 -13.96 2.65 -1.72
C THR A 76 -13.16 3.83 -2.29
N ASP A 77 -13.68 5.06 -2.19
CA ASP A 77 -12.99 6.22 -2.76
C ASP A 77 -11.67 6.51 -2.03
N PRO A 78 -10.56 6.76 -2.76
CA PRO A 78 -9.27 7.08 -2.16
C PRO A 78 -9.31 8.27 -1.18
N LYS A 79 -10.16 9.27 -1.43
CA LYS A 79 -10.32 10.46 -0.57
C LYS A 79 -10.80 10.13 0.84
N ILE A 80 -11.70 9.14 1.00
CA ILE A 80 -12.17 8.70 2.33
C ILE A 80 -11.01 8.12 3.13
N ARG A 81 -10.15 7.36 2.45
CA ARG A 81 -8.96 6.75 3.04
C ARG A 81 -7.88 7.79 3.35
N GLU A 82 -7.70 8.78 2.48
CA GLU A 82 -6.79 9.91 2.68
C GLU A 82 -7.16 10.70 3.94
N MET A 83 -8.42 11.13 4.07
CA MET A 83 -8.98 11.84 5.23
C MET A 83 -8.80 11.07 6.55
N THR A 84 -8.78 9.73 6.48
CA THR A 84 -8.55 8.87 7.64
C THR A 84 -7.10 8.91 8.15
N SER A 85 -6.14 9.29 7.31
CA SER A 85 -4.71 9.38 7.62
C SER A 85 -4.20 10.83 7.77
N ARG A 86 -4.78 11.75 6.99
CA ARG A 86 -4.54 13.19 6.95
C ARG A 86 -5.90 13.89 7.00
N PRO A 87 -6.42 14.16 8.20
CA PRO A 87 -7.80 14.64 8.34
C PRO A 87 -7.97 16.12 8.01
N GLU A 88 -6.92 16.84 7.60
CA GLU A 88 -7.04 18.25 7.26
C GLU A 88 -7.59 18.41 5.83
N VAL A 89 -8.69 19.17 5.72
CA VAL A 89 -9.40 19.39 4.46
C VAL A 89 -9.75 20.86 4.28
N ALA A 90 -9.80 21.29 3.02
CA ALA A 90 -10.41 22.54 2.60
C ALA A 90 -11.66 22.24 1.78
N LEU A 91 -12.77 22.89 2.07
CA LEU A 91 -14.00 22.84 1.31
C LEU A 91 -14.17 24.17 0.61
N LEU A 92 -14.40 24.12 -0.70
CA LEU A 92 -14.74 25.25 -1.53
C LEU A 92 -16.13 25.03 -2.08
N MET A 93 -17.00 26.01 -1.90
CA MET A 93 -18.37 26.00 -2.40
C MET A 93 -18.60 27.28 -3.19
N HIS A 94 -19.33 27.15 -4.29
CA HIS A 94 -19.77 28.27 -5.09
C HIS A 94 -21.16 27.97 -5.62
N GLU A 95 -22.09 28.90 -5.40
CA GLU A 95 -23.46 28.78 -5.88
C GLU A 95 -23.93 30.14 -6.42
N SER A 96 -24.80 30.10 -7.42
CA SER A 96 -25.55 31.27 -7.91
C SER A 96 -27.05 30.95 -7.78
N PRO A 97 -27.68 31.28 -6.65
CA PRO A 97 -29.05 30.85 -6.35
C PRO A 97 -30.09 31.38 -7.34
N THR A 98 -29.93 32.62 -7.83
CA THR A 98 -30.86 33.26 -8.79
C THR A 98 -30.36 33.20 -10.23
N GLY A 99 -29.17 32.63 -10.49
CA GLY A 99 -28.51 32.68 -11.80
C GLY A 99 -27.89 34.03 -12.14
N GLU A 100 -28.07 35.04 -11.29
CA GLU A 100 -27.47 36.36 -11.45
C GLU A 100 -26.14 36.43 -10.70
N GLU A 101 -25.14 37.08 -11.29
CA GLU A 101 -23.79 37.12 -10.70
C GLU A 101 -23.76 37.88 -9.36
N HIS A 102 -24.56 38.93 -9.20
CA HIS A 102 -24.54 39.77 -7.99
C HIS A 102 -25.06 39.06 -6.73
N THR A 103 -25.85 37.99 -6.88
CA THR A 103 -26.32 37.15 -5.76
C THR A 103 -25.47 35.90 -5.56
N SER A 104 -24.50 35.66 -6.46
CA SER A 104 -23.59 34.53 -6.34
C SER A 104 -22.71 34.68 -5.10
N TRP A 105 -22.35 33.54 -4.52
CA TRP A 105 -21.50 33.52 -3.34
C TRP A 105 -20.47 32.40 -3.42
N GLU A 106 -19.36 32.62 -2.74
CA GLU A 106 -18.29 31.66 -2.54
C GLU A 106 -18.08 31.44 -1.04
N MET A 107 -17.72 30.21 -0.70
CA MET A 107 -17.39 29.85 0.67
C MET A 107 -16.17 28.95 0.74
N GLU A 108 -15.29 29.27 1.67
CA GLU A 108 -14.11 28.50 2.01
C GLU A 108 -14.24 28.01 3.46
N VAL A 109 -14.10 26.70 3.66
CA VAL A 109 -14.09 26.07 4.99
C VAL A 109 -12.80 25.27 5.12
N THR A 110 -11.95 25.58 6.10
CA THR A 110 -10.85 24.68 6.48
C THR A 110 -11.18 23.99 7.78
N GLY A 111 -10.87 22.70 7.89
CA GLY A 111 -11.28 21.92 9.06
C GLY A 111 -10.71 20.52 9.11
N ARG A 112 -11.16 19.78 10.13
CA ARG A 112 -10.77 18.39 10.36
C ARG A 112 -11.90 17.45 9.96
N ALA A 113 -11.62 16.53 9.05
CA ALA A 113 -12.50 15.49 8.56
C ALA A 113 -12.36 14.18 9.36
N GLU A 114 -13.48 13.58 9.73
CA GLU A 114 -13.55 12.32 10.46
C GLU A 114 -14.58 11.40 9.82
N VAL A 115 -14.20 10.17 9.50
CA VAL A 115 -15.15 9.18 8.95
C VAL A 115 -16.09 8.72 10.07
N VAL A 116 -17.39 8.91 9.85
CA VAL A 116 -18.45 8.58 10.79
C VAL A 116 -18.60 7.07 10.91
N LYS A 117 -18.60 6.56 12.15
CA LYS A 117 -18.68 5.11 12.44
C LYS A 117 -19.86 4.73 13.34
N SER A 118 -20.33 5.61 14.22
CA SER A 118 -21.45 5.29 15.09
C SER A 118 -22.74 5.19 14.26
N ALA A 119 -23.59 4.22 14.56
CA ALA A 119 -24.85 4.03 13.82
C ALA A 119 -25.73 5.28 13.89
N GLU A 120 -25.79 5.91 15.07
CA GLU A 120 -26.58 7.11 15.31
C GLU A 120 -26.08 8.31 14.49
N GLU A 121 -24.78 8.61 14.54
CA GLU A 121 -24.21 9.73 13.76
C GLU A 121 -24.23 9.43 12.26
N ARG A 122 -24.13 8.15 11.86
CA ARG A 122 -24.27 7.73 10.46
C ARG A 122 -25.68 8.02 9.93
N GLU A 123 -26.71 7.74 10.72
CA GLU A 123 -28.09 8.09 10.37
C GLU A 123 -28.29 9.61 10.28
N ARG A 124 -27.74 10.38 11.23
CA ARG A 124 -27.76 11.86 11.16
C ARG A 124 -27.07 12.36 9.87
N ALA A 125 -25.89 11.84 9.55
CA ALA A 125 -25.13 12.22 8.36
C ALA A 125 -25.84 11.83 7.05
N LYS A 126 -26.49 10.67 7.03
CA LYS A 126 -27.30 10.20 5.92
C LYS A 126 -28.47 11.13 5.67
N GLU A 127 -29.24 11.44 6.70
CA GLU A 127 -30.42 12.30 6.55
C GLU A 127 -30.04 13.74 6.15
N ALA A 128 -28.90 14.24 6.66
CA ALA A 128 -28.33 15.51 6.23
C ALA A 128 -27.97 15.51 4.73
N THR A 129 -27.24 14.50 4.26
CA THR A 129 -26.74 14.45 2.87
C THR A 129 -27.79 14.02 1.84
N LYS A 130 -28.87 13.33 2.25
CA LYS A 130 -30.01 12.99 1.37
C LYS A 130 -30.70 14.22 0.79
N ARG A 131 -30.77 15.32 1.55
CA ARG A 131 -31.49 16.55 1.16
C ARG A 131 -30.87 17.26 -0.04
N THR A 132 -29.57 17.07 -0.24
CA THR A 132 -28.75 17.79 -1.22
C THR A 132 -28.18 16.86 -2.30
N SER A 133 -28.22 15.54 -2.11
CA SER A 133 -27.67 14.55 -3.04
C SER A 133 -28.68 13.52 -3.51
N SER A 134 -28.98 13.57 -4.81
CA SER A 134 -29.78 12.55 -5.50
C SER A 134 -29.15 11.16 -5.45
N ILE A 135 -27.81 11.06 -5.41
CA ILE A 135 -27.10 9.77 -5.31
C ILE A 135 -27.33 9.13 -3.93
N VAL A 136 -27.20 9.92 -2.86
CA VAL A 136 -27.46 9.42 -1.49
C VAL A 136 -28.93 9.05 -1.35
N SER A 137 -29.85 9.89 -1.84
CA SER A 137 -31.29 9.60 -1.86
C SER A 137 -31.61 8.30 -2.60
N TYR A 138 -31.01 8.08 -3.77
CA TYR A 138 -31.20 6.85 -4.53
C TYR A 138 -30.68 5.62 -3.77
N LEU A 139 -29.44 5.67 -3.26
CA LEU A 139 -28.85 4.54 -2.53
C LEU A 139 -29.60 4.18 -1.24
N ASP A 140 -30.19 5.17 -0.56
CA ASP A 140 -31.09 4.94 0.57
C ASP A 140 -32.39 4.26 0.14
N SER A 141 -33.00 4.70 -0.96
CA SER A 141 -34.24 4.10 -1.48
C SER A 141 -34.11 2.62 -1.86
N VAL A 142 -32.92 2.18 -2.27
CA VAL A 142 -32.62 0.77 -2.60
C VAL A 142 -31.95 0.00 -1.45
N GLY A 143 -31.82 0.60 -0.26
CA GLY A 143 -31.20 -0.03 0.91
C GLY A 143 -29.71 -0.35 0.77
N GLN A 144 -28.96 0.39 -0.05
CA GLN A 144 -27.54 0.17 -0.35
C GLN A 144 -26.62 1.27 0.23
N THR A 145 -27.01 1.89 1.33
CA THR A 145 -26.23 2.96 2.00
C THR A 145 -24.92 2.47 2.61
N ASP A 146 -24.73 1.15 2.75
CA ASP A 146 -23.47 0.54 3.17
C ASP A 146 -22.32 0.76 2.18
N LEU A 147 -22.63 1.06 0.92
CA LEU A 147 -21.66 1.47 -0.09
C LEU A 147 -21.11 2.88 0.16
N LEU A 148 -21.80 3.69 0.98
CA LEU A 148 -21.41 5.05 1.30
C LEU A 148 -20.56 5.12 2.58
N ALA A 149 -19.58 6.00 2.55
CA ALA A 149 -18.91 6.54 3.72
C ALA A 149 -19.38 7.96 3.95
N PHE A 150 -19.71 8.25 5.20
CA PHE A 150 -20.05 9.59 5.67
C PHE A 150 -18.86 10.16 6.43
N VAL A 151 -18.60 11.46 6.22
CA VAL A 151 -17.49 12.18 6.82
C VAL A 151 -18.04 13.39 7.52
N ARG A 152 -17.67 13.57 8.79
CA ARG A 152 -17.92 14.77 9.56
C ARG A 152 -16.73 15.70 9.43
N VAL A 153 -16.93 16.91 8.93
CA VAL A 153 -15.93 17.97 8.92
C VAL A 153 -16.24 18.96 10.03
N THR A 154 -15.29 19.11 10.94
CA THR A 154 -15.34 20.09 12.04
C THR A 154 -14.50 21.31 11.63
N PRO A 155 -15.11 22.47 11.33
CA PRO A 155 -14.42 23.65 10.81
C PRO A 155 -13.51 24.32 11.82
N ARG A 156 -12.31 24.70 11.40
CA ARG A 156 -11.43 25.66 12.09
C ARG A 156 -11.68 27.08 11.62
N PHE A 157 -11.85 27.26 10.32
CA PHE A 157 -12.06 28.56 9.69
C PHE A 157 -13.14 28.46 8.63
N ILE A 158 -14.04 29.43 8.59
CA ILE A 158 -15.05 29.59 7.54
C ILE A 158 -15.03 31.03 7.06
N LYS A 159 -14.96 31.22 5.73
CA LYS A 159 -15.07 32.52 5.08
C LYS A 159 -16.14 32.44 4.01
N HIS A 160 -17.11 33.34 4.09
CA HIS A 160 -18.22 33.44 3.14
C HIS A 160 -18.25 34.83 2.52
N ARG A 161 -18.41 34.86 1.19
CA ARG A 161 -18.31 36.06 0.35
C ARG A 161 -19.42 36.05 -0.68
N VAL A 162 -20.17 37.15 -0.78
CA VAL A 162 -21.21 37.37 -1.80
C VAL A 162 -20.67 38.37 -2.83
N PHE A 163 -20.79 38.07 -4.12
CA PHE A 163 -20.17 38.87 -5.18
C PHE A 163 -20.66 40.33 -5.22
N GLY A 164 -21.97 40.56 -5.12
CA GLY A 164 -22.51 41.93 -5.05
C GLY A 164 -22.00 42.73 -3.84
N GLU A 165 -21.73 42.06 -2.72
CA GLU A 165 -21.13 42.68 -1.53
C GLU A 165 -19.66 43.03 -1.73
N ILE A 166 -18.91 42.22 -2.49
CA ILE A 166 -17.51 42.50 -2.87
C ILE A 166 -17.46 43.79 -3.69
N VAL A 167 -18.31 43.90 -4.71
CA VAL A 167 -18.40 45.09 -5.57
C VAL A 167 -18.79 46.33 -4.77
N ALA A 168 -19.64 46.16 -3.75
CA ALA A 168 -20.05 47.22 -2.83
C ALA A 168 -19.04 47.52 -1.69
N GLY A 169 -17.88 46.86 -1.66
CA GLY A 169 -16.83 47.10 -0.66
C GLY A 169 -17.16 46.60 0.76
N ARG A 170 -18.11 45.66 0.91
CA ARG A 170 -18.47 45.06 2.21
C ARG A 170 -17.47 44.00 2.65
N ALA A 171 -17.28 43.87 3.96
CA ALA A 171 -16.41 42.85 4.55
C ALA A 171 -17.03 41.43 4.45
N PRO A 172 -16.21 40.36 4.45
CA PRO A 172 -16.71 38.99 4.42
C PRO A 172 -17.32 38.61 5.77
N SER A 173 -18.17 37.58 5.75
CA SER A 173 -18.53 36.86 6.97
C SER A 173 -17.44 35.83 7.28
N ILE A 174 -16.81 35.95 8.45
CA ILE A 174 -15.73 35.05 8.89
C ILE A 174 -16.11 34.42 10.24
N LEU A 175 -15.90 33.11 10.36
CA LEU A 175 -15.96 32.38 11.63
C LEU A 175 -14.64 31.66 11.86
N GLU A 176 -13.97 32.05 12.93
CA GLU A 176 -12.77 31.40 13.43
C GLU A 176 -13.09 30.66 14.72
N TYR A 177 -12.87 29.34 14.68
CA TYR A 177 -12.93 28.48 15.83
C TYR A 177 -11.49 28.18 16.25
N GLY A 178 -11.18 28.34 17.55
CA GLY A 178 -9.91 27.88 18.09
C GLY A 178 -9.68 26.39 17.80
N ASP A 179 -8.47 25.89 18.06
CA ASP A 179 -8.15 24.46 17.99
C ASP A 179 -8.90 23.67 19.07
N ALA A 180 -10.23 23.56 18.95
CA ALA A 180 -11.04 22.65 19.74
C ALA A 180 -10.68 21.23 19.29
N GLY A 181 -9.71 20.64 19.99
CA GLY A 181 -9.32 19.23 19.90
C GLY A 181 -7.87 18.92 19.51
N ALA A 182 -6.93 19.85 19.61
CA ALA A 182 -5.50 19.55 19.41
C ALA A 182 -4.81 19.00 20.67
N ALA A 183 -5.27 17.89 21.26
CA ALA A 183 -4.57 17.33 22.43
C ALA A 183 -4.85 15.85 22.79
N THR A 184 -5.30 15.01 21.85
CA THR A 184 -5.14 13.56 22.05
C THR A 184 -4.43 12.98 20.84
N PRO A 185 -3.27 12.30 21.02
CA PRO A 185 -2.71 11.47 19.97
C PRO A 185 -3.75 10.39 19.71
N ASP A 186 -4.53 10.62 18.66
CA ASP A 186 -5.60 9.72 18.30
C ASP A 186 -4.92 8.39 17.94
N ARG A 187 -4.99 7.41 18.86
CA ARG A 187 -4.46 6.06 18.66
C ARG A 187 -4.97 5.47 17.33
N ARG A 188 -6.11 5.97 16.84
CA ARG A 188 -6.70 5.62 15.55
C ARG A 188 -5.89 6.21 14.39
N LEU A 189 -5.46 7.47 14.45
CA LEU A 189 -4.55 8.05 13.44
C LEU A 189 -3.24 7.26 13.35
N LEU A 190 -2.69 6.85 14.50
CA LEU A 190 -1.50 5.98 14.53
C LEU A 190 -1.79 4.65 13.82
N GLY A 191 -2.91 3.99 14.14
CA GLY A 191 -3.33 2.75 13.49
C GLY A 191 -3.52 2.89 11.97
N ASN A 192 -4.12 4.00 11.51
CA ASN A 192 -4.32 4.28 10.09
C ASN A 192 -2.99 4.53 9.36
N ARG A 193 -2.07 5.28 9.98
CA ARG A 193 -0.72 5.51 9.46
C ARG A 193 0.09 4.21 9.41
N LEU A 194 0.00 3.37 10.43
CA LEU A 194 0.62 2.05 10.42
C LEU A 194 0.06 1.16 9.30
N GLY A 195 -1.25 1.21 9.05
CA GLY A 195 -1.88 0.53 7.91
C GLY A 195 -1.34 1.02 6.56
N LEU A 196 -1.15 2.33 6.42
CA LEU A 196 -0.55 2.94 5.23
C LEU A 196 0.93 2.54 5.06
N TRP A 197 1.72 2.55 6.14
CA TRP A 197 3.13 2.15 6.11
C TRP A 197 3.29 0.68 5.77
N LYS A 198 2.38 -0.19 6.23
CA LYS A 198 2.36 -1.62 5.83
C LYS A 198 2.15 -1.79 4.33
N GLU A 199 1.30 -0.97 3.70
CA GLU A 199 1.13 -0.98 2.25
C GLU A 199 2.35 -0.42 1.54
N LEU A 200 2.90 0.69 2.01
CA LEU A 200 4.10 1.34 1.47
C LEU A 200 5.29 0.37 1.38
N VAL A 201 5.61 -0.35 2.46
CA VAL A 201 6.71 -1.32 2.46
C VAL A 201 6.37 -2.65 1.78
N ARG A 202 5.11 -2.79 1.31
CA ARG A 202 4.54 -4.02 0.74
C ARG A 202 4.77 -5.21 1.66
N TRP A 203 4.29 -5.11 2.90
CA TRP A 203 4.64 -5.99 4.02
C TRP A 203 4.58 -7.50 3.68
N ALA A 204 3.61 -7.91 2.86
CA ALA A 204 3.45 -9.30 2.47
C ALA A 204 4.65 -9.84 1.67
N SER A 205 5.22 -9.00 0.80
CA SER A 205 6.40 -9.33 0.00
C SER A 205 7.66 -9.50 0.83
N LEU A 206 7.75 -8.86 2.00
CA LEU A 206 8.93 -8.92 2.89
C LEU A 206 9.21 -10.34 3.40
N THR A 207 8.20 -11.22 3.34
CA THR A 207 8.38 -12.64 3.67
C THR A 207 9.32 -13.37 2.71
N ALA A 208 9.53 -12.86 1.49
CA ALA A 208 10.46 -13.45 0.53
C ALA A 208 11.93 -13.32 0.98
N SER A 209 12.34 -12.14 1.46
CA SER A 209 13.68 -11.97 2.04
C SER A 209 13.84 -12.74 3.34
N ALA A 210 12.83 -12.72 4.22
CA ALA A 210 12.85 -13.50 5.47
C ALA A 210 12.99 -15.01 5.24
N ALA A 211 12.28 -15.57 4.27
CA ALA A 211 12.40 -17.00 3.91
C ALA A 211 13.79 -17.32 3.35
N SER A 212 14.38 -16.42 2.56
CA SER A 212 15.74 -16.59 2.02
C SER A 212 16.80 -16.54 3.14
N VAL A 213 16.64 -15.63 4.11
CA VAL A 213 17.48 -15.60 5.32
C VAL A 213 17.35 -16.92 6.09
N ALA A 214 16.12 -17.44 6.26
CA ALA A 214 15.90 -18.71 6.97
C ALA A 214 16.67 -19.89 6.34
N VAL A 215 16.75 -19.96 5.01
CA VAL A 215 17.56 -20.99 4.31
C VAL A 215 19.04 -20.81 4.60
N GLY A 216 19.57 -19.59 4.54
CA GLY A 216 20.98 -19.34 4.86
C GLY A 216 21.33 -19.66 6.32
N LEU A 217 20.44 -19.33 7.26
CA LEU A 217 20.58 -19.71 8.67
C LEU A 217 20.53 -21.22 8.87
N ALA A 218 19.65 -21.91 8.13
CA ALA A 218 19.55 -23.37 8.18
C ALA A 218 20.82 -24.05 7.68
N VAL A 219 21.45 -23.54 6.63
CA VAL A 219 22.76 -24.03 6.18
C VAL A 219 23.82 -23.79 7.25
N ALA A 220 23.89 -22.59 7.83
CA ALA A 220 24.85 -22.30 8.90
C ALA A 220 24.67 -23.24 10.11
N TYR A 221 23.43 -23.43 10.56
CA TYR A 221 23.09 -24.38 11.62
C TYR A 221 23.44 -25.83 11.24
N ALA A 222 23.21 -26.22 9.99
CA ALA A 222 23.58 -27.53 9.50
C ALA A 222 25.08 -27.79 9.66
N THR A 223 25.91 -26.79 9.31
CA THR A 223 27.37 -26.83 9.37
C THR A 223 27.91 -26.83 10.79
N THR A 224 27.42 -25.97 11.69
CA THR A 224 28.06 -25.73 13.01
C THR A 224 27.26 -26.28 14.19
N GLY A 225 25.99 -26.64 13.98
CA GLY A 225 25.06 -27.00 15.05
C GLY A 225 24.58 -25.82 15.90
N THR A 226 24.96 -24.58 15.58
CA THR A 226 24.56 -23.38 16.33
C THR A 226 24.29 -22.20 15.39
N VAL A 227 23.56 -21.19 15.87
CA VAL A 227 23.32 -19.92 15.15
C VAL A 227 23.70 -18.77 16.06
N HIS A 228 24.44 -17.80 15.53
CA HIS A 228 24.69 -16.56 16.24
C HIS A 228 23.48 -15.62 16.07
N TRP A 229 22.66 -15.52 17.11
CA TRP A 229 21.39 -14.77 17.05
C TRP A 229 21.54 -13.28 16.77
N GLY A 230 22.59 -12.62 17.28
CA GLY A 230 22.88 -11.21 16.96
C GLY A 230 23.05 -10.99 15.44
N PHE A 231 23.94 -11.77 14.81
CA PHE A 231 24.10 -11.82 13.37
C PHE A 231 22.82 -12.18 12.61
N ALA A 232 22.02 -13.13 13.11
CA ALA A 232 20.78 -13.53 12.46
C ALA A 232 19.76 -12.39 12.42
N VAL A 233 19.54 -11.71 13.56
CA VAL A 233 18.61 -10.58 13.66
C VAL A 233 19.06 -9.39 12.81
N LEU A 234 20.36 -9.06 12.86
CA LEU A 234 20.93 -8.00 12.02
C LEU A 234 20.80 -8.32 10.53
N THR A 235 21.11 -9.55 10.11
CA THR A 235 20.97 -9.98 8.72
C THR A 235 19.52 -9.90 8.24
N LEU A 236 18.57 -10.37 9.06
CA LEU A 236 17.15 -10.29 8.75
C LEU A 236 16.69 -8.83 8.62
N ALA A 237 17.07 -7.98 9.57
CA ALA A 237 16.72 -6.56 9.54
C ALA A 237 17.29 -5.85 8.31
N ALA A 238 18.55 -6.11 7.95
CA ALA A 238 19.18 -5.55 6.76
C ALA A 238 18.50 -6.04 5.46
N ALA A 239 18.23 -7.34 5.33
CA ALA A 239 17.58 -7.90 4.15
C ALA A 239 16.16 -7.35 3.95
N VAL A 240 15.38 -7.27 5.03
CA VAL A 240 14.02 -6.70 5.00
C VAL A 240 14.06 -5.20 4.69
N ALA A 241 15.01 -4.45 5.27
CA ALA A 241 15.18 -3.03 4.99
C ALA A 241 15.58 -2.77 3.53
N LEU A 242 16.54 -3.52 2.97
CA LEU A 242 16.91 -3.41 1.55
C LEU A 242 15.74 -3.74 0.62
N GLN A 243 14.95 -4.76 0.96
CA GLN A 243 13.76 -5.07 0.20
C GLN A 243 12.72 -3.95 0.29
N ALA A 244 12.46 -3.41 1.48
CA ALA A 244 11.54 -2.28 1.65
C ALA A 244 12.00 -1.04 0.87
N CYS A 245 13.29 -0.72 0.92
CA CYS A 245 13.92 0.34 0.12
C CYS A 245 13.66 0.12 -1.38
N THR A 246 13.91 -1.09 -1.89
CA THR A 246 13.74 -1.43 -3.31
C THR A 246 12.27 -1.41 -3.74
N ASN A 247 11.37 -1.87 -2.87
CA ASN A 247 9.92 -1.82 -3.10
C ASN A 247 9.43 -0.37 -3.25
N ILE A 248 9.83 0.52 -2.34
CA ILE A 248 9.45 1.94 -2.38
C ILE A 248 10.04 2.61 -3.62
N LYS A 249 11.31 2.32 -3.93
CA LYS A 249 11.96 2.82 -5.14
C LYS A 249 11.21 2.39 -6.40
N ASN A 250 10.82 1.12 -6.50
CA ASN A 250 10.07 0.60 -7.64
C ASN A 250 8.74 1.35 -7.81
N ASP A 251 7.99 1.52 -6.72
CA ASP A 251 6.70 2.22 -6.75
C ASP A 251 6.85 3.71 -7.13
N LEU A 252 7.96 4.35 -6.71
CA LEU A 252 8.30 5.71 -7.14
C LEU A 252 8.62 5.78 -8.65
N ASP A 253 9.42 4.85 -9.17
CA ASP A 253 9.76 4.80 -10.60
C ASP A 253 8.54 4.45 -11.47
N ASP A 254 7.65 3.58 -10.99
CA ASP A 254 6.38 3.26 -11.65
C ASP A 254 5.42 4.46 -11.66
N GLN A 255 5.46 5.32 -10.62
CA GLN A 255 4.77 6.61 -10.64
C GLN A 255 5.36 7.56 -11.69
N LEU A 256 6.70 7.69 -11.75
CA LEU A 256 7.37 8.60 -12.68
C LEU A 256 7.20 8.19 -14.14
N SER A 257 7.13 6.88 -14.42
CA SER A 257 6.84 6.37 -15.76
C SER A 257 5.35 6.44 -16.13
N GLY A 258 4.45 6.61 -15.15
CA GLY A 258 3.01 6.57 -15.34
C GLY A 258 2.48 5.17 -15.70
N ALA A 259 3.23 4.11 -15.40
CA ALA A 259 2.82 2.72 -15.64
C ALA A 259 1.57 2.38 -14.80
N ASP A 260 1.64 2.68 -13.50
CA ASP A 260 0.57 2.36 -12.55
C ASP A 260 -0.71 3.17 -12.78
N ASP A 261 -0.60 4.41 -13.28
CA ASP A 261 -1.77 5.26 -13.57
C ASP A 261 -2.59 4.71 -14.75
N ARG A 262 -1.93 4.03 -15.69
CA ARG A 262 -2.58 3.35 -16.83
C ARG A 262 -3.14 1.99 -16.44
N ASN A 263 -2.71 1.43 -15.32
CA ASN A 263 -3.15 0.13 -14.87
C ASN A 263 -4.53 0.19 -14.20
N ARG A 264 -5.56 -0.21 -14.97
CA ARG A 264 -6.96 -0.24 -14.52
C ARG A 264 -7.29 -1.46 -13.66
N THR A 265 -6.36 -2.39 -13.45
CA THR A 265 -6.58 -3.58 -12.62
C THR A 265 -6.64 -3.18 -11.13
N PRO A 266 -7.71 -3.54 -10.41
CA PRO A 266 -7.79 -3.34 -8.95
C PRO A 266 -6.62 -3.96 -8.18
N ILE A 267 -6.22 -3.27 -7.11
CA ILE A 267 -5.22 -3.78 -6.16
C ILE A 267 -5.93 -4.75 -5.20
N LEU A 268 -5.58 -6.03 -5.27
CA LEU A 268 -6.17 -7.08 -4.45
C LEU A 268 -5.09 -7.92 -3.78
N GLY A 269 -4.50 -7.39 -2.69
CA GLY A 269 -3.59 -8.12 -1.79
C GLY A 269 -2.25 -8.53 -2.42
N PHE A 270 -2.30 -9.43 -3.41
CA PHE A 270 -1.17 -10.01 -4.13
C PHE A 270 -0.98 -9.43 -5.55
N THR A 271 -1.70 -8.36 -5.91
CA THR A 271 -1.63 -7.74 -7.25
C THR A 271 -1.34 -6.25 -7.19
N GLY A 272 -0.65 -5.75 -8.22
CA GLY A 272 -0.24 -4.35 -8.33
C GLY A 272 0.80 -3.96 -7.29
N GLY A 273 1.63 -2.95 -7.55
CA GLY A 273 2.44 -2.32 -6.51
C GLY A 273 1.58 -1.82 -5.33
N SER A 274 2.19 -1.15 -4.35
CA SER A 274 1.37 -0.56 -3.28
C SER A 274 0.41 0.52 -3.81
N ARG A 275 0.80 1.15 -4.93
CA ARG A 275 0.19 2.32 -5.56
C ARG A 275 -0.23 3.42 -4.57
N VAL A 276 0.48 3.53 -3.43
CA VAL A 276 0.09 4.48 -2.38
C VAL A 276 0.31 5.92 -2.83
N VAL A 277 1.35 6.16 -3.65
CA VAL A 277 1.70 7.48 -4.15
C VAL A 277 0.79 7.91 -5.31
N GLN A 278 0.41 6.99 -6.20
CA GLN A 278 -0.55 7.21 -7.29
C GLN A 278 -1.94 7.54 -6.76
N ARG A 279 -2.35 6.85 -5.68
CA ARG A 279 -3.62 7.11 -4.96
C ARG A 279 -3.59 8.39 -4.13
N GLY A 280 -2.44 9.06 -4.00
CA GLY A 280 -2.28 10.30 -3.23
C GLY A 280 -2.21 10.09 -1.71
N LEU A 281 -1.98 8.87 -1.24
CA LEU A 281 -1.93 8.56 0.20
C LEU A 281 -0.58 8.94 0.84
N VAL A 282 0.49 9.03 0.03
CA VAL A 282 1.83 9.49 0.44
C VAL A 282 2.39 10.44 -0.62
N THR A 283 3.30 11.34 -0.21
CA THR A 283 3.97 12.29 -1.10
C THR A 283 5.20 11.63 -1.78
N ARG A 284 5.74 12.23 -2.85
CA ARG A 284 7.04 11.80 -3.41
C ARG A 284 8.18 12.02 -2.42
N GLY A 285 8.16 13.15 -1.72
CA GLY A 285 9.08 13.40 -0.59
C GLY A 285 9.04 12.29 0.47
N ASP A 286 7.84 11.79 0.84
CA ASP A 286 7.67 10.70 1.79
C ASP A 286 8.33 9.43 1.26
N MET A 287 8.11 9.09 -0.02
CA MET A 287 8.73 7.94 -0.67
C MET A 287 10.26 8.04 -0.62
N LEU A 288 10.83 9.21 -0.92
CA LEU A 288 12.28 9.45 -0.87
C LEU A 288 12.83 9.34 0.56
N VAL A 289 12.13 9.88 1.56
CA VAL A 289 12.53 9.79 2.97
C VAL A 289 12.51 8.34 3.44
N PHE A 290 11.43 7.59 3.20
CA PHE A 290 11.35 6.20 3.63
C PHE A 290 12.35 5.30 2.88
N MET A 291 12.51 5.50 1.56
CA MET A 291 13.51 4.79 0.75
C MET A 291 14.92 5.03 1.30
N THR A 292 15.32 6.28 1.53
CA THR A 292 16.65 6.63 2.05
C THR A 292 16.83 6.12 3.48
N LEU A 293 15.82 6.21 4.33
CA LEU A 293 15.84 5.66 5.68
C LEU A 293 16.12 4.15 5.69
N PHE A 294 15.36 3.36 4.93
CA PHE A 294 15.55 1.91 4.89
C PHE A 294 16.90 1.52 4.26
N GLY A 295 17.33 2.23 3.22
CA GLY A 295 18.67 2.05 2.64
C GLY A 295 19.79 2.38 3.64
N ALA A 296 19.64 3.46 4.41
CA ALA A 296 20.59 3.85 5.45
C ALA A 296 20.63 2.84 6.60
N VAL A 297 19.48 2.36 7.07
CA VAL A 297 19.40 1.30 8.09
C VAL A 297 20.14 0.05 7.64
N ALA A 298 19.89 -0.42 6.42
CA ALA A 298 20.61 -1.57 5.88
C ALA A 298 22.13 -1.32 5.77
N THR A 299 22.53 -0.12 5.35
CA THR A 299 23.94 0.26 5.22
C THR A 299 24.63 0.29 6.59
N VAL A 300 24.01 0.89 7.60
CA VAL A 300 24.53 0.93 8.98
C VAL A 300 24.67 -0.48 9.54
N ILE A 301 23.68 -1.34 9.32
CA ILE A 301 23.76 -2.75 9.75
C ILE A 301 24.90 -3.48 9.02
N GLY A 302 25.06 -3.26 7.71
CA GLY A 302 26.16 -3.84 6.94
C GLY A 302 27.53 -3.42 7.45
N ILE A 303 27.70 -2.13 7.77
CA ILE A 303 28.92 -1.59 8.39
C ILE A 303 29.15 -2.22 9.77
N ALA A 304 28.11 -2.30 10.60
CA ALA A 304 28.21 -2.91 11.93
C ALA A 304 28.64 -4.38 11.83
N LEU A 305 28.03 -5.17 10.95
CA LEU A 305 28.42 -6.56 10.70
C LEU A 305 29.87 -6.67 10.19
N ALA A 306 30.30 -5.75 9.33
CA ALA A 306 31.68 -5.70 8.86
C ALA A 306 32.67 -5.47 10.01
N LEU A 307 32.38 -4.52 10.89
CA LEU A 307 33.18 -4.23 12.10
C LEU A 307 33.16 -5.38 13.12
N MET A 308 32.11 -6.19 13.12
CA MET A 308 32.00 -7.41 13.95
C MET A 308 32.73 -8.63 13.34
N GLY A 309 33.61 -8.43 12.36
CA GLY A 309 34.44 -9.49 11.77
C GLY A 309 33.84 -10.18 10.54
N ARG A 310 32.88 -9.54 9.86
CA ARG A 310 32.31 -9.99 8.58
C ARG A 310 32.56 -8.98 7.46
N PRO A 311 33.81 -8.59 7.18
CA PRO A 311 34.11 -7.44 6.32
C PRO A 311 33.54 -7.56 4.90
N TRP A 312 33.50 -8.77 4.33
CA TRP A 312 32.97 -8.97 2.99
C TRP A 312 31.45 -8.81 2.88
N VAL A 313 30.71 -8.68 3.99
CA VAL A 313 29.26 -8.39 3.95
C VAL A 313 28.97 -7.07 3.23
N ILE A 314 29.93 -6.14 3.22
CA ILE A 314 29.84 -4.90 2.44
C ILE A 314 29.65 -5.20 0.95
N ALA A 315 30.28 -6.25 0.40
CA ALA A 315 30.08 -6.63 -1.00
C ALA A 315 28.62 -7.04 -1.27
N TRP A 316 27.99 -7.79 -0.37
CA TRP A 316 26.56 -8.12 -0.46
C TRP A 316 25.66 -6.88 -0.31
N GLY A 317 26.01 -5.96 0.60
CA GLY A 317 25.29 -4.70 0.78
C GLY A 317 25.34 -3.81 -0.47
N VAL A 318 26.54 -3.60 -1.03
CA VAL A 318 26.76 -2.87 -2.28
C VAL A 318 26.04 -3.56 -3.43
N PHE A 319 26.15 -4.88 -3.55
CA PHE A 319 25.44 -5.65 -4.56
C PHE A 319 23.92 -5.47 -4.43
N GLY A 320 23.35 -5.57 -3.23
CA GLY A 320 21.92 -5.40 -2.99
C GLY A 320 21.42 -4.00 -3.35
N LEU A 321 22.13 -2.95 -2.95
CA LEU A 321 21.81 -1.57 -3.30
C LEU A 321 21.94 -1.32 -4.81
N ALA A 322 23.02 -1.81 -5.42
CA ALA A 322 23.25 -1.73 -6.86
C ALA A 322 22.14 -2.43 -7.63
N MET A 323 21.76 -3.66 -7.23
CA MET A 323 20.65 -4.40 -7.82
C MET A 323 19.34 -3.66 -7.69
N GLY A 324 19.01 -3.12 -6.50
CA GLY A 324 17.81 -2.31 -6.31
C GLY A 324 17.79 -1.05 -7.18
N PHE A 325 18.96 -0.44 -7.42
CA PHE A 325 19.08 0.69 -8.34
C PHE A 325 18.91 0.30 -9.81
N VAL A 326 19.70 -0.67 -10.31
CA VAL A 326 19.71 -1.07 -11.72
C VAL A 326 18.43 -1.80 -12.14
N TYR A 327 17.66 -2.32 -11.18
CA TYR A 327 16.39 -2.98 -11.41
C TYR A 327 15.39 -2.06 -12.13
N THR A 328 15.22 -0.82 -11.67
CA THR A 328 14.26 0.15 -12.22
C THR A 328 14.89 1.43 -12.78
N ALA A 329 16.10 1.78 -12.34
CA ALA A 329 16.89 2.91 -12.86
C ALA A 329 18.17 2.43 -13.56
N GLY A 330 18.93 3.33 -14.19
CA GLY A 330 20.15 2.98 -14.93
C GLY A 330 19.91 1.94 -16.03
N LEU A 331 20.28 0.67 -15.76
CA LEU A 331 20.07 -0.46 -16.67
C LEU A 331 18.60 -0.91 -16.80
N LYS A 332 17.69 -0.43 -15.95
CA LYS A 332 16.23 -0.72 -15.99
C LYS A 332 15.93 -2.19 -16.30
N LEU A 333 16.54 -3.12 -15.56
CA LEU A 333 16.46 -4.56 -15.84
C LEU A 333 15.01 -5.05 -15.90
N ALA A 334 14.14 -4.57 -15.01
CA ALA A 334 12.71 -4.88 -15.02
C ALA A 334 12.06 -4.52 -16.36
N ASN A 335 12.37 -3.33 -16.88
CA ASN A 335 11.81 -2.82 -18.14
C ASN A 335 12.33 -3.55 -19.38
N ARG A 336 13.44 -4.29 -19.24
CA ARG A 336 14.08 -5.03 -20.33
C ARG A 336 13.76 -6.52 -20.28
N GLY A 337 12.88 -6.97 -19.39
CA GLY A 337 12.50 -8.38 -19.24
C GLY A 337 13.55 -9.21 -18.51
N LEU A 338 14.42 -8.55 -17.73
CA LEU A 338 15.44 -9.17 -16.87
C LEU A 338 15.08 -9.03 -15.38
N GLY A 339 13.83 -8.64 -15.07
CA GLY A 339 13.38 -8.42 -13.70
C GLY A 339 13.40 -9.70 -12.87
N GLU A 340 12.89 -10.80 -13.44
CA GLU A 340 12.85 -12.10 -12.79
C GLU A 340 14.25 -12.63 -12.50
N PHE A 341 15.19 -12.43 -13.43
CA PHE A 341 16.60 -12.76 -13.22
C PHE A 341 17.23 -11.92 -12.12
N ALA A 342 17.00 -10.60 -12.11
CA ALA A 342 17.49 -9.71 -11.08
C ALA A 342 16.98 -10.11 -9.68
N VAL A 343 15.68 -10.42 -9.56
CA VAL A 343 15.08 -10.91 -8.31
C VAL A 343 15.66 -12.26 -7.90
N ALA A 344 15.82 -13.19 -8.86
CA ALA A 344 16.41 -14.50 -8.61
C ALA A 344 17.81 -14.39 -7.96
N ILE A 345 18.69 -13.58 -8.55
CA ILE A 345 20.04 -13.40 -8.02
C ILE A 345 20.04 -12.60 -6.72
N ALA A 346 19.25 -11.52 -6.59
CA ALA A 346 19.25 -10.71 -5.38
C ALA A 346 18.72 -11.48 -4.16
N PHE A 347 17.59 -12.18 -4.31
CA PHE A 347 16.91 -12.85 -3.20
C PHE A 347 17.44 -14.26 -2.95
N GLY A 348 17.52 -15.09 -3.99
CA GLY A 348 17.98 -16.46 -3.80
C GLY A 348 19.48 -16.48 -3.57
N VAL A 349 20.28 -16.16 -4.58
CA VAL A 349 21.75 -16.19 -4.46
C VAL A 349 22.25 -15.23 -3.39
N GLY A 350 21.90 -13.95 -3.48
CA GLY A 350 22.41 -12.88 -2.62
C GLY A 350 22.06 -13.08 -1.14
N ILE A 351 20.78 -13.14 -0.79
CA ILE A 351 20.37 -13.23 0.62
C ILE A 351 20.79 -14.57 1.24
N VAL A 352 20.64 -15.71 0.54
CA VAL A 352 21.00 -17.02 1.10
C VAL A 352 22.52 -17.11 1.35
N SER A 353 23.34 -16.79 0.35
CA SER A 353 24.81 -16.82 0.47
C SER A 353 25.32 -15.79 1.47
N GLY A 354 24.78 -14.57 1.46
CA GLY A 354 25.16 -13.50 2.37
C GLY A 354 24.84 -13.84 3.82
N THR A 355 23.69 -14.47 4.06
CA THR A 355 23.33 -14.97 5.40
C THR A 355 24.29 -16.05 5.87
N ALA A 356 24.64 -17.01 5.00
CA ALA A 356 25.63 -18.03 5.34
C ALA A 356 27.01 -17.43 5.62
N TYR A 357 27.46 -16.46 4.80
CA TYR A 357 28.72 -15.73 5.03
C TYR A 357 28.73 -14.99 6.36
N VAL A 358 27.66 -14.27 6.71
CA VAL A 358 27.59 -13.53 7.97
C VAL A 358 27.67 -14.46 9.18
N GLN A 359 27.08 -15.66 9.11
CA GLN A 359 27.19 -16.64 10.17
C GLN A 359 28.56 -17.32 10.23
N LEU A 360 29.04 -17.84 9.10
CA LEU A 360 30.18 -18.75 9.03
C LEU A 360 31.53 -18.07 8.73
N GLY A 361 31.51 -16.87 8.15
CA GLY A 361 32.69 -16.18 7.63
C GLY A 361 33.12 -16.62 6.21
N TYR A 362 32.42 -17.58 5.63
CA TYR A 362 32.60 -18.07 4.25
C TYR A 362 31.25 -18.60 3.73
N VAL A 363 31.15 -18.87 2.43
CA VAL A 363 29.93 -19.44 1.83
C VAL A 363 30.15 -20.91 1.47
N PRO A 364 29.53 -21.86 2.20
CA PRO A 364 29.66 -23.29 1.90
C PRO A 364 28.92 -23.66 0.61
N THR A 365 29.30 -24.79 0.00
CA THR A 365 28.71 -25.30 -1.24
C THR A 365 27.19 -25.50 -1.12
N GLU A 366 26.72 -25.94 0.05
CA GLU A 366 25.32 -26.15 0.37
C GLU A 366 24.51 -24.85 0.31
N ALA A 367 25.11 -23.71 0.67
CA ALA A 367 24.44 -22.42 0.55
C ALA A 367 24.26 -22.02 -0.92
N TRP A 368 25.28 -22.24 -1.76
CA TRP A 368 25.17 -22.01 -3.21
C TRP A 368 24.11 -22.94 -3.82
N ALA A 369 24.17 -24.25 -3.52
CA ALA A 369 23.23 -25.24 -4.03
C ALA A 369 21.78 -24.95 -3.61
N ALA A 370 21.54 -24.63 -2.33
CA ALA A 370 20.21 -24.29 -1.83
C ALA A 370 19.68 -22.97 -2.41
N SER A 371 20.57 -22.02 -2.73
CA SER A 371 20.16 -20.73 -3.29
C SER A 371 19.56 -20.82 -4.69
N VAL A 372 19.98 -21.78 -5.51
CA VAL A 372 19.52 -21.92 -6.90
C VAL A 372 18.02 -22.22 -7.02
N PRO A 373 17.45 -23.28 -6.37
CA PRO A 373 16.02 -23.50 -6.41
C PRO A 373 15.25 -22.33 -5.77
N VAL A 374 15.74 -21.77 -4.66
CA VAL A 374 15.11 -20.59 -4.02
C VAL A 374 15.05 -19.41 -4.98
N SER A 375 16.11 -19.16 -5.76
CA SER A 375 16.19 -18.09 -6.77
C SER A 375 15.09 -18.20 -7.82
N LEU A 376 14.85 -19.41 -8.32
CA LEU A 376 13.79 -19.64 -9.30
C LEU A 376 12.40 -19.53 -8.64
N LEU A 377 12.21 -20.08 -7.45
CA LEU A 377 10.92 -20.01 -6.75
C LEU A 377 10.51 -18.58 -6.40
N VAL A 378 11.44 -17.73 -5.96
CA VAL A 378 11.14 -16.32 -5.66
C VAL A 378 10.88 -15.51 -6.93
N SER A 379 11.56 -15.83 -8.05
CA SER A 379 11.31 -15.20 -9.34
C SER A 379 9.89 -15.43 -9.87
N LEU A 380 9.27 -16.58 -9.53
CA LEU A 380 7.88 -16.87 -9.89
C LEU A 380 6.88 -15.86 -9.30
N LEU A 381 7.21 -15.24 -8.15
CA LEU A 381 6.37 -14.20 -7.55
C LEU A 381 6.27 -12.99 -8.47
N LEU A 382 7.40 -12.54 -9.03
CA LEU A 382 7.41 -11.45 -9.99
C LEU A 382 6.77 -11.86 -11.30
N TYR A 383 7.08 -13.08 -11.77
CA TYR A 383 6.58 -13.60 -13.03
C TYR A 383 5.04 -13.68 -13.06
N ILE A 384 4.40 -14.20 -12.01
CA ILE A 384 2.93 -14.31 -11.97
C ILE A 384 2.27 -12.92 -11.84
N ASN A 385 2.90 -11.98 -11.13
CA ASN A 385 2.41 -10.60 -11.02
C ASN A 385 2.50 -9.86 -12.36
N GLY A 386 3.46 -10.23 -13.22
CA GLY A 386 3.64 -9.62 -14.54
C GLY A 386 2.44 -9.77 -15.48
N PHE A 387 1.51 -10.69 -15.23
CA PHE A 387 0.31 -10.84 -16.05
C PHE A 387 -0.67 -9.67 -15.87
N GLN A 388 -0.86 -9.20 -14.63
CA GLN A 388 -1.77 -8.09 -14.35
C GLN A 388 -1.22 -6.74 -14.82
N ASP A 389 0.11 -6.64 -14.93
CA ASP A 389 0.80 -5.39 -15.27
C ASP A 389 1.21 -5.33 -16.75
N ALA A 390 1.15 -6.46 -17.49
CA ALA A 390 1.68 -6.57 -18.86
C ALA A 390 1.13 -5.51 -19.83
N ALA A 391 -0.17 -5.22 -19.80
CA ALA A 391 -0.80 -4.26 -20.71
C ALA A 391 -0.33 -2.82 -20.39
N SER A 392 -0.45 -2.40 -19.12
CA SER A 392 -0.05 -1.06 -18.69
C SER A 392 1.46 -0.82 -18.81
N ASP A 393 2.28 -1.85 -18.54
CA ASP A 393 3.73 -1.79 -18.70
C ASP A 393 4.09 -1.61 -20.19
N ALA A 394 3.42 -2.34 -21.10
CA ALA A 394 3.66 -2.22 -22.53
C ALA A 394 3.32 -0.81 -23.07
N GLU A 395 2.26 -0.17 -22.56
CA GLU A 395 1.83 1.18 -22.94
C GLU A 395 2.90 2.25 -22.64
N VAL A 396 3.74 2.04 -21.62
CA VAL A 396 4.82 2.96 -21.25
C VAL A 396 6.20 2.49 -21.75
N GLY A 397 6.23 1.48 -22.62
CA GLY A 397 7.47 0.91 -23.17
C GLY A 397 8.26 0.04 -22.19
N LYS A 398 7.68 -0.32 -21.03
CA LYS A 398 8.25 -1.27 -20.08
C LYS A 398 7.96 -2.69 -20.59
N ARG A 399 8.95 -3.31 -21.20
CA ARG A 399 8.83 -4.64 -21.81
C ARG A 399 9.32 -5.72 -20.85
N THR A 400 8.53 -6.02 -19.82
CA THR A 400 8.76 -7.13 -18.87
C THR A 400 8.81 -8.48 -19.59
N LEU A 401 9.28 -9.54 -18.93
CA LEU A 401 9.38 -10.86 -19.55
C LEU A 401 8.00 -11.37 -20.00
N VAL A 402 6.98 -11.21 -19.17
CA VAL A 402 5.60 -11.56 -19.49
C VAL A 402 5.08 -10.73 -20.68
N ALA A 403 5.30 -9.41 -20.69
CA ALA A 403 4.90 -8.54 -21.79
C ALA A 403 5.59 -8.92 -23.12
N ARG A 404 6.87 -9.34 -23.08
CA ARG A 404 7.63 -9.78 -24.27
C ARG A 404 7.14 -11.11 -24.84
N LEU A 405 6.86 -12.07 -23.96
CA LEU A 405 6.40 -13.40 -24.39
C LEU A 405 4.95 -13.38 -24.90
N GLY A 406 4.14 -12.49 -24.33
CA GLY A 406 2.69 -12.49 -24.43
C GLY A 406 2.06 -13.46 -23.42
N LEU A 407 0.85 -13.14 -22.95
CA LEU A 407 0.19 -13.81 -21.83
C LEU A 407 0.07 -15.34 -22.02
N ALA A 408 -0.32 -15.80 -23.21
CA ALA A 408 -0.52 -17.23 -23.49
C ALA A 408 0.80 -18.04 -23.48
N ARG A 409 1.91 -17.48 -23.99
CA ARG A 409 3.22 -18.14 -23.88
C ARG A 409 3.73 -18.07 -22.46
N ALA A 410 3.54 -16.93 -21.79
CA ALA A 410 3.95 -16.76 -20.41
C ALA A 410 3.27 -17.78 -19.48
N ALA A 411 1.97 -18.03 -19.68
CA ALA A 411 1.20 -19.01 -18.89
C ALA A 411 1.67 -20.45 -19.10
N ARG A 412 2.17 -20.79 -20.29
CA ARG A 412 2.76 -22.10 -20.59
C ARG A 412 4.14 -22.27 -19.96
N LEU A 413 4.92 -21.19 -19.87
CA LEU A 413 6.26 -21.18 -19.30
C LEU A 413 6.27 -21.21 -17.76
N TYR A 414 5.26 -20.64 -17.09
CA TYR A 414 5.15 -20.65 -15.62
C TYR A 414 5.39 -22.04 -14.97
N PRO A 415 4.68 -23.12 -15.35
CA PRO A 415 4.92 -24.44 -14.76
C PRO A 415 6.29 -25.04 -15.12
N ALA A 416 6.88 -24.66 -16.25
CA ALA A 416 8.23 -25.11 -16.60
C ALA A 416 9.27 -24.48 -15.66
N LEU A 417 9.15 -23.17 -15.36
CA LEU A 417 10.02 -22.49 -14.39
C LEU A 417 9.90 -23.10 -12.99
N ALA A 418 8.67 -23.36 -12.53
CA ALA A 418 8.44 -24.04 -11.26
C ALA A 418 8.99 -25.49 -11.25
N GLY A 419 8.76 -26.22 -12.34
CA GLY A 419 9.27 -27.59 -12.51
C GLY A 419 10.79 -27.65 -12.49
N VAL A 420 11.49 -26.73 -13.17
CA VAL A 420 12.95 -26.64 -13.17
C VAL A 420 13.48 -26.34 -11.77
N ALA A 421 12.86 -25.41 -11.03
CA ALA A 421 13.25 -25.11 -9.65
C ALA A 421 13.20 -26.35 -8.75
N LEU A 422 12.09 -27.10 -8.82
CA LEU A 422 11.88 -28.30 -8.03
C LEU A 422 12.78 -29.45 -8.49
N ALA A 423 13.01 -29.60 -9.80
CA ALA A 423 13.91 -30.61 -10.35
C ALA A 423 15.37 -30.35 -9.95
N LEU A 424 15.81 -29.09 -9.91
CA LEU A 424 17.15 -28.73 -9.43
C LEU A 424 17.31 -29.05 -7.95
N LEU A 425 16.30 -28.82 -7.12
CA LEU A 425 16.32 -29.27 -5.72
C LEU A 425 16.52 -30.78 -5.63
N VAL A 426 15.75 -31.57 -6.39
CA VAL A 426 15.92 -33.04 -6.43
C VAL A 426 17.31 -33.42 -6.93
N ALA A 427 17.83 -32.77 -7.96
CA ALA A 427 19.15 -33.02 -8.51
C ALA A 427 20.26 -32.77 -7.49
N PHE A 428 20.19 -31.67 -6.73
CA PHE A 428 21.17 -31.39 -5.67
C PHE A 428 21.12 -32.42 -4.53
N VAL A 429 19.93 -32.91 -4.17
CA VAL A 429 19.81 -34.03 -3.22
C VAL A 429 20.37 -35.33 -3.79
N ALA A 430 20.05 -35.66 -5.04
CA ALA A 430 20.53 -36.86 -5.72
C ALA A 430 22.06 -36.87 -5.88
N SER A 431 22.67 -35.69 -6.10
CA SER A 431 24.12 -35.53 -6.18
C SER A 431 24.84 -35.66 -4.82
N GLY A 432 24.09 -35.69 -3.71
CA GLY A 432 24.65 -35.66 -2.35
C GLY A 432 25.07 -34.28 -1.85
N THR A 433 24.96 -33.24 -2.68
CA THR A 433 25.27 -31.84 -2.29
C THR A 433 24.34 -31.33 -1.19
N LEU A 434 23.06 -31.72 -1.22
CA LEU A 434 22.09 -31.41 -0.16
C LEU A 434 21.62 -32.69 0.54
N PRO A 435 21.32 -32.64 1.85
CA PRO A 435 20.84 -33.82 2.57
C PRO A 435 19.46 -34.26 2.06
N LYS A 436 19.13 -35.55 2.20
CA LYS A 436 17.81 -36.10 1.79
C LYS A 436 16.62 -35.35 2.41
N ALA A 437 16.77 -34.86 3.64
CA ALA A 437 15.77 -34.05 4.33
C ALA A 437 15.43 -32.74 3.59
N ALA A 438 16.30 -32.22 2.72
CA ALA A 438 16.02 -31.04 1.88
C ALA A 438 14.85 -31.25 0.91
N LEU A 439 14.46 -32.51 0.62
CA LEU A 439 13.25 -32.83 -0.15
C LEU A 439 11.95 -32.36 0.51
N LEU A 440 11.96 -31.98 1.80
CA LEU A 440 10.86 -31.27 2.43
C LEU A 440 10.50 -29.97 1.67
N GLY A 441 11.46 -29.37 0.95
CA GLY A 441 11.21 -28.24 0.05
C GLY A 441 10.23 -28.52 -1.09
N LEU A 442 9.87 -29.78 -1.35
CA LEU A 442 8.81 -30.15 -2.31
C LEU A 442 7.39 -29.91 -1.76
N ALA A 443 7.23 -29.47 -0.51
CA ALA A 443 5.93 -29.19 0.10
C ALA A 443 5.05 -28.19 -0.68
N GLY A 444 5.65 -27.27 -1.46
CA GLY A 444 4.93 -26.30 -2.29
C GLY A 444 4.34 -26.86 -3.60
N VAL A 445 4.68 -28.10 -4.00
CA VAL A 445 4.27 -28.69 -5.30
C VAL A 445 2.75 -28.58 -5.56
N PRO A 446 1.85 -28.97 -4.64
CA PRO A 446 0.41 -28.90 -4.90
C PRO A 446 -0.08 -27.47 -5.16
N LEU A 447 0.56 -26.48 -4.52
CA LEU A 447 0.23 -25.07 -4.67
C LEU A 447 0.70 -24.53 -6.03
N PHE A 448 1.90 -24.88 -6.47
CA PHE A 448 2.40 -24.52 -7.80
C PHE A 448 1.57 -25.16 -8.91
N VAL A 449 1.12 -26.41 -8.75
CA VAL A 449 0.22 -27.06 -9.71
C VAL A 449 -1.11 -26.32 -9.81
N ARG A 450 -1.70 -25.91 -8.69
CA ARG A 450 -2.92 -25.10 -8.69
C ARG A 450 -2.71 -23.72 -9.34
N ALA A 451 -1.62 -23.04 -8.99
CA ALA A 451 -1.26 -21.75 -9.60
C ALA A 451 -1.10 -21.89 -11.13
N ALA A 452 -0.40 -22.92 -11.59
CA ALA A 452 -0.21 -23.19 -13.03
C ALA A 452 -1.52 -23.50 -13.75
N SER A 453 -2.41 -24.28 -13.12
CA SER A 453 -3.73 -24.59 -13.69
C SER A 453 -4.56 -23.32 -13.89
N ILE A 454 -4.60 -22.44 -12.88
CA ILE A 454 -5.31 -21.15 -12.98
C ILE A 454 -4.66 -20.25 -14.02
N ALA A 455 -3.33 -20.08 -13.97
CA ALA A 455 -2.59 -19.26 -14.92
C ALA A 455 -2.85 -19.67 -16.37
N ARG A 456 -2.86 -20.99 -16.67
CA ARG A 456 -3.15 -21.50 -18.02
C ARG A 456 -4.59 -21.27 -18.48
N ARG A 457 -5.55 -21.28 -17.57
CA ARG A 457 -6.99 -21.14 -17.90
C ARG A 457 -7.45 -19.69 -17.94
N LYS A 458 -6.78 -18.80 -17.22
CA LYS A 458 -7.24 -17.44 -16.92
C LYS A 458 -6.21 -16.35 -17.22
N PHE A 459 -5.22 -16.65 -18.08
CA PHE A 459 -4.09 -15.74 -18.37
C PHE A 459 -4.50 -14.36 -18.88
N ASP A 460 -5.67 -14.24 -19.50
CA ASP A 460 -6.24 -13.04 -20.10
C ASP A 460 -7.26 -12.32 -19.18
N ALA A 461 -7.48 -12.85 -17.97
CA ALA A 461 -8.39 -12.30 -16.99
C ALA A 461 -7.63 -11.89 -15.72
N PRO A 462 -7.05 -10.68 -15.65
CA PRO A 462 -6.18 -10.22 -14.55
C PRO A 462 -6.75 -10.43 -13.15
N MET A 463 -8.06 -10.24 -12.99
CA MET A 463 -8.76 -10.42 -11.72
C MET A 463 -8.93 -11.89 -11.33
N GLU A 464 -9.06 -12.78 -12.31
CA GLU A 464 -9.18 -14.22 -12.08
C GLU A 464 -7.81 -14.88 -11.84
N LEU A 465 -6.70 -14.14 -12.02
CA LEU A 465 -5.34 -14.57 -11.70
C LEU A 465 -4.93 -14.30 -10.24
N VAL A 466 -5.67 -13.48 -9.48
CA VAL A 466 -5.36 -13.20 -8.06
C VAL A 466 -5.13 -14.49 -7.24
N PRO A 467 -5.94 -15.56 -7.39
CA PRO A 467 -5.68 -16.83 -6.70
C PRO A 467 -4.37 -17.50 -7.14
N ALA A 468 -3.96 -17.37 -8.41
CA ALA A 468 -2.67 -17.89 -8.87
C ALA A 468 -1.50 -17.15 -8.20
N ASN A 469 -1.57 -15.82 -8.07
CA ASN A 469 -0.55 -15.04 -7.35
C ASN A 469 -0.44 -15.50 -5.89
N ALA A 470 -1.58 -15.68 -5.22
CA ALA A 470 -1.65 -16.18 -3.86
C ALA A 470 -1.04 -17.59 -3.71
N TYR A 471 -1.42 -18.54 -4.56
CA TYR A 471 -0.87 -19.89 -4.53
C TYR A 471 0.64 -19.91 -4.84
N THR A 472 1.12 -19.03 -5.72
CA THR A 472 2.55 -18.87 -5.98
C THR A 472 3.28 -18.35 -4.74
N ALA A 473 2.73 -17.34 -4.06
CA ALA A 473 3.29 -16.78 -2.83
C ALA A 473 3.37 -17.81 -1.70
N ILE A 474 2.27 -18.53 -1.44
CA ILE A 474 2.23 -19.57 -0.41
C ILE A 474 3.11 -20.76 -0.81
N GLY A 475 3.13 -21.13 -2.10
CA GLY A 475 3.98 -22.20 -2.64
C GLY A 475 5.45 -21.91 -2.43
N HIS A 476 5.89 -20.69 -2.73
CA HIS A 476 7.23 -20.21 -2.44
C HIS A 476 7.55 -20.30 -0.94
N LEU A 477 6.68 -19.77 -0.07
CA LEU A 477 6.92 -19.83 1.38
C LEU A 477 6.98 -21.25 1.90
N ALA A 478 6.05 -22.12 1.48
CA ALA A 478 6.02 -23.51 1.87
C ALA A 478 7.30 -24.24 1.44
N SER A 479 7.69 -24.12 0.17
CA SER A 479 8.91 -24.75 -0.33
C SER A 479 10.17 -24.21 0.34
N THR A 480 10.35 -22.89 0.45
CA THR A 480 11.57 -22.28 0.99
C THR A 480 11.71 -22.52 2.50
N LEU A 481 10.63 -22.43 3.28
CA LEU A 481 10.69 -22.68 4.72
C LEU A 481 10.85 -24.17 5.04
N MET A 482 10.19 -25.06 4.30
CA MET A 482 10.37 -26.50 4.50
C MET A 482 11.74 -26.98 4.02
N LEU A 483 12.31 -26.35 3.00
CA LEU A 483 13.72 -26.53 2.64
C LEU A 483 14.62 -26.14 3.82
N ALA A 484 14.42 -24.97 4.42
CA ALA A 484 15.18 -24.54 5.59
C ALA A 484 15.06 -25.54 6.76
N VAL A 485 13.86 -26.05 7.05
CA VAL A 485 13.64 -27.12 8.04
C VAL A 485 14.46 -28.38 7.68
N GLY A 486 14.38 -28.82 6.42
CA GLY A 486 15.09 -29.99 5.94
C GLY A 486 16.61 -29.88 6.06
N LEU A 487 17.15 -28.70 5.73
CA LEU A 487 18.58 -28.40 5.87
C LEU A 487 19.01 -28.36 7.34
N ALA A 488 18.25 -27.68 8.20
CA ALA A 488 18.56 -27.58 9.62
C ALA A 488 18.51 -28.94 10.33
N TRP A 489 17.53 -29.78 9.97
CA TRP A 489 17.40 -31.13 10.52
C TRP A 489 18.51 -32.06 10.02
N ALA A 490 18.79 -32.03 8.71
CA ALA A 490 19.75 -32.90 8.02
C ALA A 490 19.58 -34.41 8.32
N GLY A 491 18.43 -34.85 8.84
CA GLY A 491 18.18 -36.23 9.24
C GLY A 491 18.86 -36.66 10.54
N ARG A 492 19.34 -35.73 11.36
CA ARG A 492 20.02 -36.05 12.63
C ARG A 492 19.05 -36.05 13.81
N SER A 493 19.19 -37.03 14.71
CA SER A 493 18.32 -37.20 15.89
C SER A 493 18.48 -36.08 16.92
N ASP A 494 19.70 -35.56 17.08
CA ASP A 494 20.04 -34.45 18.00
C ASP A 494 19.38 -33.12 17.60
N ARG A 495 18.91 -32.98 16.36
CA ARG A 495 18.33 -31.75 15.82
C ARG A 495 16.82 -31.81 15.61
N VAL A 496 16.17 -32.91 15.99
CA VAL A 496 14.72 -33.12 15.78
C VAL A 496 13.88 -32.04 16.49
N ALA A 497 14.23 -31.66 17.72
CA ALA A 497 13.48 -30.63 18.45
C ALA A 497 13.52 -29.27 17.74
N ALA A 498 14.69 -28.85 17.26
CA ALA A 498 14.84 -27.61 16.49
C ALA A 498 14.06 -27.66 15.18
N ALA A 499 14.08 -28.81 14.49
CA ALA A 499 13.31 -29.04 13.28
C ALA A 499 11.79 -28.96 13.52
N LEU A 500 11.29 -29.53 14.62
CA LEU A 500 9.88 -29.47 15.00
C LEU A 500 9.43 -28.03 15.30
N VAL A 501 10.25 -27.26 16.02
CA VAL A 501 9.97 -25.84 16.28
C VAL A 501 9.94 -25.04 14.99
N ALA A 502 10.94 -25.22 14.12
CA ALA A 502 10.99 -24.54 12.82
C ALA A 502 9.81 -24.94 11.92
N THR A 503 9.38 -26.21 11.97
CA THR A 503 8.18 -26.70 11.27
C THR A 503 6.92 -26.02 11.79
N ALA A 504 6.76 -25.93 13.12
CA ALA A 504 5.60 -25.28 13.74
C ALA A 504 5.52 -23.80 13.37
N VAL A 505 6.65 -23.07 13.42
CA VAL A 505 6.72 -21.67 13.00
C VAL A 505 6.39 -21.52 11.51
N GLY A 506 6.97 -22.37 10.65
CA GLY A 506 6.68 -22.38 9.23
C GLY A 506 5.19 -22.65 8.94
N ALA A 507 4.60 -23.63 9.62
CA ALA A 507 3.18 -23.96 9.50
C ALA A 507 2.27 -22.81 9.96
N LEU A 508 2.63 -22.09 11.03
CA LEU A 508 1.90 -20.90 11.49
C LEU A 508 1.93 -19.78 10.44
N VAL A 509 3.10 -19.49 9.86
CA VAL A 509 3.26 -18.48 8.80
C VAL A 509 2.45 -18.86 7.57
N ILE A 510 2.58 -20.10 7.09
CA ILE A 510 1.84 -20.61 5.93
C ILE A 510 0.32 -20.56 6.21
N SER A 511 -0.12 -20.98 7.39
CA SER A 511 -1.54 -20.99 7.78
C SER A 511 -2.12 -19.58 7.86
N TYR A 512 -1.36 -18.62 8.40
CA TYR A 512 -1.76 -17.22 8.45
C TYR A 512 -1.99 -16.66 7.04
N TYR A 513 -1.05 -16.93 6.11
CA TYR A 513 -1.19 -16.51 4.72
C TYR A 513 -2.35 -17.21 4.03
N TRP A 514 -2.49 -18.52 4.22
CA TRP A 514 -3.61 -19.30 3.69
C TRP A 514 -4.96 -18.73 4.11
N ARG A 515 -5.17 -18.46 5.40
CA ARG A 515 -6.41 -17.85 5.90
C ARG A 515 -6.65 -16.46 5.32
N SER A 516 -5.59 -15.67 5.13
CA SER A 516 -5.70 -14.34 4.55
C SER A 516 -6.09 -14.39 3.07
N VAL A 517 -5.52 -15.34 2.32
CA VAL A 517 -5.87 -15.63 0.92
C VAL A 517 -7.31 -16.09 0.79
N GLN A 518 -7.73 -17.04 1.63
CA GLN A 518 -9.11 -17.54 1.64
C GLN A 518 -10.11 -16.41 1.90
N ARG A 519 -9.87 -15.56 2.90
CA ARG A 519 -10.73 -14.39 3.19
C ARG A 519 -10.85 -13.45 1.99
N MET A 520 -9.74 -13.12 1.33
CA MET A 520 -9.75 -12.25 0.15
C MET A 520 -10.46 -12.89 -1.04
N THR A 521 -10.26 -14.19 -1.25
CA THR A 521 -10.85 -14.94 -2.36
C THR A 521 -12.36 -15.11 -2.18
N SER A 522 -12.82 -15.45 -0.97
CA SER A 522 -14.23 -15.56 -0.64
C SER A 522 -14.96 -14.22 -0.74
N ALA A 523 -14.33 -13.12 -0.32
CA ALA A 523 -14.89 -11.78 -0.50
C ALA A 523 -15.07 -11.44 -1.98
N PHE A 524 -14.08 -11.77 -2.82
CA PHE A 524 -14.16 -11.53 -4.26
C PHE A 524 -15.25 -12.35 -4.95
N TYR A 525 -15.29 -13.66 -4.73
CA TYR A 525 -16.33 -14.51 -5.33
C TYR A 525 -17.72 -14.19 -4.80
N GLY A 526 -17.84 -13.77 -3.54
CA GLY A 526 -19.10 -13.28 -2.98
C GLY A 526 -19.62 -12.03 -3.71
N VAL A 527 -18.74 -11.05 -3.97
CA VAL A 527 -19.11 -9.85 -4.74
C VAL A 527 -19.42 -10.20 -6.21
N LYS A 528 -18.61 -11.04 -6.86
CA LYS A 528 -18.85 -11.45 -8.25
C LYS A 528 -20.17 -12.21 -8.40
N ALA A 529 -20.48 -13.11 -7.46
CA ALA A 529 -21.75 -13.83 -7.44
C ALA A 529 -22.93 -12.88 -7.23
N ALA A 530 -22.82 -11.92 -6.31
CA ALA A 530 -23.86 -10.91 -6.07
C ALA A 530 -24.10 -9.97 -7.26
N VAL A 531 -23.07 -9.72 -8.08
CA VAL A 531 -23.19 -8.94 -9.32
C VAL A 531 -23.77 -9.79 -10.45
N ALA A 532 -23.41 -11.08 -10.55
CA ALA A 532 -23.91 -11.98 -11.59
C ALA A 532 -25.33 -12.49 -11.33
N SER A 533 -25.83 -12.40 -10.09
CA SER A 533 -27.21 -12.72 -9.71
C SER A 533 -28.19 -11.55 -9.88
N ARG A 534 -27.74 -10.44 -10.46
CA ARG A 534 -28.55 -9.29 -10.90
C ARG A 534 -28.49 -9.24 -12.42
#